data_AF-A0A7C3CB68-F1
#
_entry.id   AF-A0A7C3CB68-F1
#
_cell.length_a   1.000
_cell.length_b   1.000
_cell.length_c   1.000
_cell.angle_alpha   90.00
_cell.angle_beta   90.00
_cell.angle_gamma   90.00
#
_symmetry.space_group_name_H-M   'P 1'
#
loop_
_entity.id
_entity.type
_entity.pdbx_description
1 polymer ?
#
loop_
_entity_poly.entity_id
_entity_poly.type
_entity_poly.pdbx_seq_one_letter_code
_entity_poly.pdbx_strand_id
1 'polypeptide(L)'
;MSIGILDTHRPKIPHQQNIMFKFIKKLFGTKYEKDKSLYEPIVEQIHVEEEKLTHLSNDDLRNRTLDFRNRIAEHLSGIDTDIKSIKEEAATTQDFHRKDELFHEVDELIKERDKHLEEILKEILPEAFAVVRETARRFTNNDSITVTATEHDRELAAKKD
;
A
#
# COMPACT_ATOMS: atom_id res chain seq x y z
N MET A 1 -56.70 58.83 2.69
CA MET A 1 -56.01 59.25 1.46
C MET A 1 -54.52 59.22 1.73
N SER A 2 -53.86 58.10 1.44
CA SER A 2 -52.41 57.95 1.57
C SER A 2 -51.87 57.45 0.24
N ILE A 3 -50.82 58.14 -0.17
CA ILE A 3 -50.20 58.19 -1.49
C ILE A 3 -49.53 56.84 -1.80
N GLY A 4 -49.79 56.32 -3.01
CA GLY A 4 -49.19 55.09 -3.52
C GLY A 4 -47.69 55.22 -3.73
N ILE A 5 -46.93 54.28 -3.17
CA ILE A 5 -45.49 54.13 -3.38
C ILE A 5 -45.30 53.32 -4.67
N LEU A 6 -44.54 53.87 -5.61
CA LEU A 6 -44.14 53.23 -6.87
C LEU A 6 -43.39 51.92 -6.60
N ASP A 7 -43.97 50.81 -7.05
CA ASP A 7 -43.33 49.50 -7.13
C ASP A 7 -42.30 49.54 -8.26
N THR A 8 -41.01 49.62 -7.90
CA THR A 8 -39.91 49.52 -8.86
C THR A 8 -39.49 48.07 -9.01
N HIS A 9 -40.14 47.35 -9.92
CA HIS A 9 -39.71 46.03 -10.35
C HIS A 9 -38.32 46.10 -11.01
N ARG A 10 -37.26 45.76 -10.26
CA ARG A 10 -35.99 45.32 -10.86
C ARG A 10 -36.17 43.89 -11.40
N PRO A 11 -35.81 43.60 -12.66
CA PRO A 11 -35.80 42.22 -13.15
C PRO A 11 -34.68 41.43 -12.44
N LYS A 12 -35.03 40.25 -11.89
CA LYS A 12 -34.04 39.27 -11.40
C LYS A 12 -33.38 38.62 -12.61
N ILE A 13 -32.08 38.84 -12.79
CA ILE A 13 -31.28 38.12 -13.79
C ILE A 13 -31.21 36.64 -13.34
N PRO A 14 -31.70 35.67 -14.13
CA PRO A 14 -31.59 34.27 -13.75
C PRO A 14 -30.13 33.82 -13.80
N HIS A 15 -29.68 33.22 -12.70
CA HIS A 15 -28.33 32.69 -12.51
C HIS A 15 -28.13 31.45 -13.42
N GLN A 16 -27.80 31.65 -14.69
CA GLN A 16 -27.29 30.56 -15.54
C GLN A 16 -25.82 30.25 -15.22
N GLN A 17 -25.57 29.65 -14.06
CA GLN A 17 -24.25 29.13 -13.68
C GLN A 17 -24.45 27.84 -12.87
N ASN A 18 -24.73 26.70 -13.53
CA ASN A 18 -24.47 25.36 -12.94
C ASN A 18 -24.79 24.13 -13.81
N ILE A 19 -25.20 24.28 -15.07
CA ILE A 19 -25.49 23.11 -15.91
C ILE A 19 -24.18 22.53 -16.47
N MET A 20 -23.30 23.38 -17.00
CA MET A 20 -22.02 22.98 -17.61
C MET A 20 -21.05 22.31 -16.62
N PHE A 21 -20.97 22.79 -15.37
CA PHE A 21 -20.17 22.16 -14.30
C PHE A 21 -20.70 20.79 -13.84
N LYS A 22 -22.03 20.58 -13.86
CA LYS A 22 -22.63 19.27 -13.52
C LYS A 22 -22.37 18.21 -14.59
N PHE A 23 -22.38 18.60 -15.88
CA PHE A 23 -22.04 17.68 -16.97
C PHE A 23 -20.55 17.33 -17.02
N ILE A 24 -19.65 18.29 -16.75
CA ILE A 24 -18.20 18.02 -16.67
C ILE A 24 -17.87 17.13 -15.44
N LYS A 25 -18.49 17.36 -14.28
CA LYS A 25 -18.33 16.46 -13.12
C LYS A 25 -18.85 15.04 -13.37
N LYS A 26 -19.92 14.89 -14.17
CA LYS A 26 -20.51 13.60 -14.52
C LYS A 26 -19.67 12.82 -15.55
N LEU A 27 -18.91 13.51 -16.40
CA LEU A 27 -17.99 12.90 -17.37
C LEU A 27 -16.64 12.49 -16.77
N PHE A 28 -16.20 13.16 -15.68
CA PHE A 28 -14.96 12.82 -14.99
C PHE A 28 -15.13 11.95 -13.74
N GLY A 29 -16.37 11.56 -13.39
CA GLY A 29 -16.68 10.84 -12.15
C GLY A 29 -16.36 11.64 -10.88
N THR A 30 -16.97 11.28 -9.76
CA THR A 30 -16.55 11.83 -8.47
C THR A 30 -15.18 11.27 -8.08
N LYS A 31 -14.43 11.98 -7.21
CA LYS A 31 -13.18 11.45 -6.63
C LYS A 31 -13.44 10.08 -5.98
N TYR A 32 -14.55 9.96 -5.26
CA TYR A 32 -14.98 8.70 -4.65
C TYR A 32 -15.18 7.57 -5.68
N GLU A 33 -15.88 7.82 -6.79
CA GLU A 33 -16.10 6.81 -7.83
C GLU A 33 -14.79 6.38 -8.49
N LYS A 34 -13.84 7.31 -8.68
CA LYS A 34 -12.50 7.01 -9.16
C LYS A 34 -11.73 6.14 -8.18
N ASP A 35 -11.65 6.55 -6.92
CA ASP A 35 -10.93 5.81 -5.87
C ASP A 35 -11.53 4.40 -5.72
N LYS A 36 -12.87 4.29 -5.68
CA LYS A 36 -13.54 2.99 -5.65
C LYS A 36 -13.16 2.13 -6.86
N SER A 37 -13.22 2.66 -8.07
CA SER A 37 -12.84 1.92 -9.28
C SER A 37 -11.39 1.45 -9.27
N LEU A 38 -10.49 2.16 -8.59
CA LEU A 38 -9.09 1.77 -8.46
C LEU A 38 -8.89 0.60 -7.49
N TYR A 39 -9.65 0.57 -6.39
CA TYR A 39 -9.49 -0.45 -5.34
C TYR A 39 -10.38 -1.68 -5.54
N GLU A 40 -11.54 -1.57 -6.18
CA GLU A 40 -12.46 -2.71 -6.38
C GLU A 40 -11.77 -3.95 -6.98
N PRO A 41 -10.92 -3.84 -8.04
CA PRO A 41 -10.25 -5.01 -8.60
C PRO A 41 -9.27 -5.67 -7.63
N ILE A 42 -8.68 -4.89 -6.72
CA ILE A 42 -7.77 -5.41 -5.69
C ILE A 42 -8.58 -6.14 -4.61
N VAL A 43 -9.73 -5.59 -4.22
CA VAL A 43 -10.64 -6.23 -3.26
C VAL A 43 -11.15 -7.58 -3.80
N GLU A 44 -11.47 -7.65 -5.09
CA GLU A 44 -11.85 -8.91 -5.75
C GLU A 44 -10.72 -9.93 -5.70
N GLN A 45 -9.48 -9.52 -6.01
CA GLN A 45 -8.30 -10.40 -5.88
C GLN A 45 -8.09 -10.88 -4.44
N ILE A 46 -8.28 -10.00 -3.45
CA ILE A 46 -8.20 -10.37 -2.03
C ILE A 46 -9.22 -11.46 -1.69
N HIS A 47 -10.46 -11.36 -2.19
CA HIS A 47 -11.47 -12.40 -1.96
C HIS A 47 -11.06 -13.75 -2.57
N VAL A 48 -10.52 -13.74 -3.79
CA VAL A 48 -10.01 -14.96 -4.43
C VAL A 48 -8.86 -15.60 -3.65
N GLU A 49 -7.93 -14.79 -3.12
CA GLU A 49 -6.85 -15.30 -2.27
C GLU A 49 -7.38 -15.79 -0.91
N GLU A 50 -8.37 -15.13 -0.31
CA GLU A 50 -8.98 -15.54 0.97
C GLU A 50 -9.58 -16.94 0.89
N GLU A 51 -10.28 -17.27 -0.21
CA GLU A 51 -10.88 -18.59 -0.41
C GLU A 51 -9.86 -19.73 -0.28
N LYS A 52 -8.61 -19.49 -0.75
CA LYS A 52 -7.51 -20.46 -0.69
C LYS A 52 -7.00 -20.70 0.74
N LEU A 53 -7.24 -19.78 1.67
CA LEU A 53 -6.71 -19.84 3.04
C LEU A 53 -7.64 -20.56 4.02
N THR A 54 -8.91 -20.74 3.65
CA THR A 54 -9.96 -21.28 4.55
C THR A 54 -9.64 -22.67 5.10
N HIS A 55 -8.85 -23.47 4.37
CA HIS A 55 -8.48 -24.84 4.75
C HIS A 55 -7.14 -24.95 5.47
N LEU A 56 -6.38 -23.85 5.60
CA LEU A 56 -5.06 -23.87 6.23
C LEU A 56 -5.14 -24.05 7.74
N SER A 57 -4.16 -24.72 8.34
CA SER A 57 -4.00 -24.72 9.80
C SER A 57 -3.58 -23.32 10.30
N ASN A 58 -3.60 -23.09 11.62
CA ASN A 58 -3.12 -21.82 12.17
C ASN A 58 -1.61 -21.64 11.95
N ASP A 59 -0.85 -22.73 11.98
CA ASP A 59 0.59 -22.71 11.71
C ASP A 59 0.87 -22.41 10.25
N ASP A 60 0.13 -23.03 9.32
CA ASP A 60 0.28 -22.75 7.89
C ASP A 60 -0.10 -21.29 7.56
N LEU A 61 -1.19 -20.79 8.14
CA LEU A 61 -1.59 -19.39 7.97
C LEU A 61 -0.51 -18.43 8.51
N ARG A 62 0.07 -18.74 9.67
CA ARG A 62 1.16 -17.96 10.26
C ARG A 62 2.43 -17.99 9.39
N ASN A 63 2.73 -19.14 8.78
CA ASN A 63 3.90 -19.31 7.93
C ASN A 63 3.83 -18.49 6.64
N ARG A 64 2.64 -18.11 6.17
CA ARG A 64 2.49 -17.21 5.01
C ARG A 64 3.27 -15.91 5.15
N THR A 65 3.39 -15.36 6.38
CA THR A 65 4.19 -14.16 6.61
C THR A 65 5.69 -14.40 6.39
N LEU A 66 6.20 -15.60 6.68
CA LEU A 66 7.59 -15.97 6.37
C LEU A 66 7.78 -16.08 4.85
N ASP A 67 6.83 -16.70 4.15
CA ASP A 67 6.87 -16.83 2.68
C ASP A 67 6.93 -15.46 2.00
N PHE A 68 6.12 -14.49 2.46
CA PHE A 68 6.15 -13.13 1.91
C PHE A 68 7.49 -12.45 2.15
N ARG A 69 8.08 -12.56 3.35
CA ARG A 69 9.41 -12.00 3.63
C ARG A 69 10.48 -12.61 2.73
N ASN A 70 10.43 -13.92 2.53
CA ASN A 70 11.38 -14.63 1.66
C ASN A 70 11.24 -14.19 0.20
N ARG A 71 10.02 -14.06 -0.31
CA ARG A 71 9.75 -13.57 -1.68
C ARG A 71 10.28 -12.15 -1.90
N ILE A 72 10.07 -11.25 -0.92
CA ILE A 72 10.58 -9.88 -1.00
C ILE A 72 12.12 -9.88 -0.98
N ALA A 73 12.74 -10.66 -0.08
CA ALA A 73 14.19 -10.74 0.02
C ALA A 73 14.82 -11.31 -1.26
N GLU A 74 14.23 -12.37 -1.82
CA GLU A 74 14.68 -12.98 -3.07
C GLU A 74 14.60 -11.97 -4.23
N HIS A 75 13.46 -11.27 -4.36
CA HIS A 75 13.24 -10.28 -5.41
C HIS A 75 14.26 -9.12 -5.35
N LEU A 76 14.65 -8.70 -4.14
CA LEU A 76 15.59 -7.59 -3.93
C LEU A 76 17.06 -8.03 -3.87
N SER A 77 17.34 -9.34 -3.88
CA SER A 77 18.69 -9.87 -3.62
C SER A 77 19.76 -9.36 -4.58
N GLY A 78 19.42 -9.23 -5.87
CA GLY A 78 20.34 -8.74 -6.90
C GLY A 78 20.76 -7.31 -6.63
N ILE A 79 19.79 -6.40 -6.53
CA ILE A 79 20.08 -4.97 -6.29
C ILE A 79 20.69 -4.71 -4.91
N ASP A 80 20.33 -5.49 -3.89
CA ASP A 80 20.96 -5.44 -2.58
C ASP A 80 22.44 -5.84 -2.65
N THR A 81 22.78 -6.80 -3.50
CA THR A 81 24.17 -7.24 -3.75
C THR A 81 24.96 -6.13 -4.47
N ASP A 82 24.38 -5.51 -5.50
CA ASP A 82 25.02 -4.42 -6.24
C ASP A 82 25.30 -3.21 -5.33
N ILE A 83 24.30 -2.77 -4.56
CA ILE A 83 24.44 -1.69 -3.57
C ILE A 83 25.55 -2.00 -2.58
N LYS A 84 25.60 -3.25 -2.08
CA LYS A 84 26.64 -3.68 -1.13
C LYS A 84 28.02 -3.61 -1.77
N SER A 85 28.18 -4.14 -2.97
CA SER A 85 29.46 -4.15 -3.70
C SER A 85 30.00 -2.74 -3.90
N ILE A 86 29.15 -1.81 -4.33
CA ILE A 86 29.55 -0.41 -4.60
C ILE A 86 29.88 0.32 -3.29
N LYS A 87 29.16 0.05 -2.21
CA LYS A 87 29.49 0.59 -0.88
C LYS A 87 30.85 0.10 -0.38
N GLU A 88 31.18 -1.16 -0.63
CA GLU A 88 32.49 -1.74 -0.28
C GLU A 88 33.62 -1.13 -1.13
N GLU A 89 33.38 -0.90 -2.43
CA GLU A 89 34.32 -0.17 -3.30
C GLU A 89 34.53 1.28 -2.81
N ALA A 90 33.46 2.00 -2.48
CA ALA A 90 33.52 3.36 -1.98
C ALA A 90 34.27 3.47 -0.64
N ALA A 91 34.17 2.44 0.21
CA ALA A 91 34.87 2.38 1.49
C ALA A 91 36.40 2.28 1.33
N THR A 92 36.86 1.59 0.28
CA THR A 92 38.29 1.36 0.01
C THR A 92 38.92 2.37 -0.95
N THR A 93 38.09 3.11 -1.70
CA THR A 93 38.54 4.16 -2.64
C THR A 93 39.10 5.38 -1.91
N GLN A 94 40.33 5.77 -2.26
CA GLN A 94 41.03 6.95 -1.73
C GLN A 94 40.78 8.21 -2.57
N ASP A 95 40.57 8.05 -3.88
CA ASP A 95 40.26 9.17 -4.78
C ASP A 95 38.88 9.74 -4.42
N PHE A 96 38.88 10.98 -3.98
CA PHE A 96 37.67 11.68 -3.57
C PHE A 96 36.65 11.79 -4.71
N HIS A 97 37.09 12.05 -5.95
CA HIS A 97 36.19 12.20 -7.09
C HIS A 97 35.51 10.86 -7.41
N ARG A 98 36.28 9.78 -7.48
CA ARG A 98 35.72 8.45 -7.70
C ARG A 98 34.77 8.03 -6.58
N LYS A 99 35.10 8.38 -5.33
CA LYS A 99 34.25 8.09 -4.18
C LYS A 99 32.91 8.83 -4.23
N ASP A 100 32.91 10.08 -4.68
CA ASP A 100 31.69 10.88 -4.89
C ASP A 100 30.79 10.24 -5.97
N GLU A 101 31.38 9.81 -7.10
CA GLU A 101 30.66 9.08 -8.16
C GLU A 101 30.00 7.79 -7.63
N LEU A 102 30.73 7.00 -6.84
CA LEU A 102 30.23 5.76 -6.25
C LEU A 102 29.05 6.00 -5.29
N PHE A 103 29.10 7.07 -4.50
CA PHE A 103 27.96 7.43 -3.64
C PHE A 103 26.75 7.87 -4.44
N HIS A 104 26.95 8.60 -5.54
CA HIS A 104 25.86 8.95 -6.44
C HIS A 104 25.22 7.70 -7.07
N GLU A 105 26.03 6.72 -7.48
CA GLU A 105 25.54 5.44 -8.00
C GLU A 105 24.75 4.65 -6.96
N VAL A 106 25.21 4.62 -5.70
CA VAL A 106 24.47 4.03 -4.58
C VAL A 106 23.10 4.70 -4.40
N ASP A 107 23.03 6.02 -4.46
CA ASP A 107 21.77 6.75 -4.30
C ASP A 107 20.77 6.43 -5.42
N GLU A 108 21.24 6.29 -6.67
CA GLU A 108 20.39 5.89 -7.79
C GLU A 108 19.92 4.44 -7.66
N LEU A 109 20.79 3.51 -7.23
CA LEU A 109 20.39 2.13 -6.97
C LEU A 109 19.40 2.00 -5.81
N ILE A 110 19.50 2.83 -4.76
CA ILE A 110 18.51 2.83 -3.68
C ILE A 110 17.13 3.25 -4.21
N LYS A 111 17.07 4.26 -5.08
CA LYS A 111 15.81 4.66 -5.72
C LYS A 111 15.24 3.55 -6.61
N GLU A 112 16.10 2.82 -7.32
CA GLU A 112 15.66 1.69 -8.14
C GLU A 112 15.19 0.51 -7.28
N ARG A 113 15.87 0.24 -6.16
CA ARG A 113 15.46 -0.74 -5.16
C ARG A 113 14.08 -0.44 -4.60
N ASP A 114 13.76 0.83 -4.35
CA ASP A 114 12.44 1.23 -3.86
C ASP A 114 11.33 0.94 -4.89
N LYS A 115 11.62 1.06 -6.19
CA LYS A 115 10.67 0.65 -7.25
C LYS A 115 10.45 -0.85 -7.26
N HIS A 116 11.52 -1.64 -7.22
CA HIS A 116 11.41 -3.11 -7.14
C HIS A 116 10.67 -3.56 -5.88
N LEU A 117 10.91 -2.87 -4.75
CA LEU A 117 10.15 -3.11 -3.52
C LEU A 117 8.66 -2.80 -3.72
N GLU A 118 8.31 -1.69 -4.36
CA GLU A 118 6.92 -1.35 -4.66
C GLU A 118 6.26 -2.40 -5.59
N GLU A 119 6.98 -2.88 -6.61
CA GLU A 119 6.52 -3.92 -7.53
C GLU A 119 6.16 -5.20 -6.76
N ILE A 120 7.10 -5.77 -6.01
CA ILE A 120 6.85 -7.02 -5.29
C ILE A 120 5.80 -6.86 -4.18
N LEU A 121 5.74 -5.70 -3.53
CA LEU A 121 4.69 -5.42 -2.54
C LEU A 121 3.31 -5.37 -3.18
N LYS A 122 3.17 -4.79 -4.38
CA LYS A 122 1.89 -4.78 -5.12
C LYS A 122 1.47 -6.19 -5.54
N GLU A 123 2.41 -7.02 -5.96
CA GLU A 123 2.14 -8.43 -6.28
C GLU A 123 1.67 -9.22 -5.06
N ILE A 124 2.31 -9.03 -3.90
CA ILE A 124 1.98 -9.73 -2.65
C ILE A 124 0.72 -9.17 -1.99
N LEU A 125 0.34 -7.93 -2.27
CA LEU A 125 -0.73 -7.20 -1.57
C LEU A 125 -2.03 -8.00 -1.43
N PRO A 126 -2.60 -8.61 -2.49
CA PRO A 126 -3.85 -9.37 -2.35
C PRO A 126 -3.72 -10.57 -1.41
N GLU A 127 -2.62 -11.33 -1.51
CA GLU A 127 -2.34 -12.48 -0.65
C GLU A 127 -2.14 -12.06 0.80
N ALA A 128 -1.40 -10.98 1.04
CA ALA A 128 -1.13 -10.48 2.40
C ALA A 128 -2.40 -9.98 3.08
N PHE A 129 -3.25 -9.24 2.37
CA PHE A 129 -4.53 -8.78 2.91
C PHE A 129 -5.52 -9.92 3.14
N ALA A 130 -5.50 -10.95 2.29
CA ALA A 130 -6.28 -12.17 2.52
C ALA A 130 -5.85 -12.87 3.82
N VAL A 131 -4.55 -12.97 4.11
CA VAL A 131 -4.05 -13.52 5.37
C VAL A 131 -4.52 -12.72 6.58
N VAL A 132 -4.49 -11.38 6.50
CA VAL A 132 -5.00 -10.51 7.58
C VAL A 132 -6.50 -10.73 7.81
N ARG A 133 -7.29 -10.81 6.74
CA ARG A 133 -8.74 -11.06 6.82
C ARG A 133 -9.06 -12.43 7.42
N GLU A 134 -8.40 -13.48 6.93
CA GLU A 134 -8.52 -14.84 7.47
C GLU A 134 -8.19 -14.86 8.97
N THR A 135 -7.10 -14.18 9.36
CA THR A 135 -6.69 -14.07 10.76
C THR A 135 -7.77 -13.37 11.58
N ALA A 136 -8.27 -12.22 11.13
CA ALA A 136 -9.35 -11.49 11.81
C ALA A 136 -10.61 -12.36 11.96
N ARG A 137 -10.98 -13.12 10.93
CA ARG A 137 -12.13 -14.04 10.96
C ARG A 137 -11.93 -15.14 12.01
N ARG A 138 -10.73 -15.74 12.08
CA ARG A 138 -10.42 -16.77 13.08
C ARG A 138 -10.51 -16.22 14.50
N PHE A 139 -9.92 -15.06 14.76
CA PHE A 139 -9.98 -14.41 16.08
C PHE A 139 -11.40 -13.96 16.45
N THR A 140 -12.24 -13.61 15.48
CA THR A 140 -13.65 -13.24 15.74
C THR A 140 -14.51 -14.45 16.09
N ASN A 141 -14.24 -15.60 15.46
CA ASN A 141 -15.10 -16.79 15.57
C ASN A 141 -14.60 -17.83 16.58
N ASN A 142 -13.46 -17.60 17.25
CA ASN A 142 -12.89 -18.54 18.22
C ASN A 142 -12.41 -17.77 19.46
N ASP A 143 -12.70 -18.31 20.66
CA ASP A 143 -12.25 -17.73 21.93
C ASP A 143 -10.72 -17.82 22.12
N SER A 144 -10.08 -18.78 21.44
CA SER A 144 -8.63 -18.95 21.49
C SER A 144 -8.10 -19.52 20.17
N ILE A 145 -6.86 -19.16 19.86
CA ILE A 145 -6.11 -19.63 18.70
C ILE A 145 -4.80 -20.24 19.20
N THR A 146 -4.50 -21.46 18.79
CA THR A 146 -3.25 -22.16 19.14
C THR A 146 -2.35 -22.26 17.91
N VAL A 147 -1.07 -21.95 18.12
CA VAL A 147 0.01 -22.03 17.14
C VAL A 147 1.26 -22.61 17.81
N THR A 148 2.13 -23.20 17.01
CA THR A 148 3.45 -23.65 17.45
C THR A 148 4.34 -22.45 17.77
N ALA A 149 4.97 -22.47 18.94
CA ALA A 149 5.86 -21.39 19.37
C ALA A 149 7.14 -21.35 18.53
N THR A 150 7.35 -20.22 17.86
CA THR A 150 8.55 -19.91 17.08
C THR A 150 9.69 -19.43 17.97
N GLU A 151 10.91 -19.33 17.43
CA GLU A 151 12.03 -18.73 18.15
C GLU A 151 11.74 -17.26 18.51
N HIS A 152 11.12 -16.54 17.60
CA HIS A 152 10.70 -15.16 17.84
C HIS A 152 9.73 -15.04 19.02
N ASP A 153 8.80 -15.98 19.17
CA ASP A 153 7.89 -16.01 20.34
C ASP A 153 8.65 -16.22 21.65
N ARG A 154 9.68 -17.08 21.63
CA ARG A 154 10.55 -17.32 22.78
C ARG A 154 11.38 -16.09 23.15
N GLU A 155 11.96 -15.42 22.15
CA GLU A 155 12.71 -14.18 22.34
C GLU A 155 11.84 -13.05 22.91
N LEU A 156 10.61 -12.90 22.41
CA LEU A 156 9.66 -11.93 22.93
C LEU A 156 9.28 -12.24 24.38
N ALA A 157 8.99 -13.50 24.70
CA ALA A 157 8.65 -13.91 26.06
C ALA A 157 9.82 -13.75 27.06
N ALA A 158 11.07 -13.83 26.59
CA ALA A 158 12.26 -13.64 27.42
C ALA A 158 12.51 -12.17 27.79
N LYS A 159 11.98 -11.21 27.01
CA LYS A 159 12.05 -9.78 27.34
C LYS A 159 10.91 -9.44 28.31
N LYS A 160 11.26 -9.12 29.56
CA LYS A 160 10.32 -8.45 30.46
C LYS A 160 10.20 -6.99 30.05
N ASP A 161 8.97 -6.52 29.86
CA ASP A 161 8.64 -5.09 29.85
C ASP A 161 9.04 -4.43 31.19
#